data_AF-A0A940P0S2-F1
#
_entry.id   AF-A0A940P0S2-F1
#
_cell.length_a   1.000
_cell.length_b   1.000
_cell.length_c   1.000
_cell.angle_alpha   90.00
_cell.angle_beta   90.00
_cell.angle_gamma   90.00
#
_symmetry.space_group_name_H-M   'P 1'
#
loop_
_entity.id
_entity.type
_entity.pdbx_description
1 polymer ?
#
loop_
_entity_poly.entity_id
_entity_poly.type
_entity_poly.pdbx_seq_one_letter_code
_entity_poly.pdbx_strand_id
1 'polypeptide(L)'
;MIVKQLNVYMEQLCGKSRQEMISDLGDKIFPVPDLAHPDRVSYQPADEYLSGNIRQKLDEARVAASQNPMFERNIPALEKVLPPKLRAGDIKVRLGATWIKPEYIRQFMYETMETPRYYQAKDRGYGGYRGNTINVEYVPEAGLWHVSNPTSDTSIKATRDFGTKDLTAYEILDNVLNLRAPKVYMTVPDPGSERGEKRVLDGEATSLAQKKAAALQQAFENWVFKDPERAADLVETYNDKFNSMRPREYDGSHLIFPGMAADIKLREHQRNAIAHALYGGNALFAHCVGAGKTYEMIATAMEGKRLGMHHKSLFVVPKHLTSQIGEDFLRLYPSANILVATTKDFKASNRRELMARIATGNYDAVIISRDQFKALPLSAERATRQMQQEVDTLLIPQLNLESSFRRTQ
;
A
#
# COMPACT_ATOMS: atom_id res chain seq x y z
N MET A 1 19.39 10.12 -5.90
CA MET A 1 19.70 10.36 -7.34
C MET A 1 21.11 9.91 -7.75
N ILE A 2 22.09 9.97 -6.85
CA ILE A 2 23.54 9.79 -7.15
C ILE A 2 23.96 8.36 -7.55
N VAL A 3 23.20 7.32 -7.19
CA VAL A 3 23.67 5.91 -7.37
C VAL A 3 22.98 5.16 -8.53
N LYS A 4 21.78 5.58 -8.96
CA LYS A 4 21.00 4.83 -9.97
C LYS A 4 21.68 4.77 -11.34
N GLN A 5 22.62 5.67 -11.60
CA GLN A 5 23.53 5.60 -12.74
C GLN A 5 24.91 6.07 -12.27
N LEU A 6 25.78 5.14 -11.87
CA LEU A 6 27.23 5.41 -11.87
C LEU A 6 27.62 5.72 -13.33
N ASN A 7 27.60 6.99 -13.68
CA ASN A 7 27.77 7.51 -15.03
C ASN A 7 29.04 8.35 -15.14
N VAL A 8 29.38 8.73 -16.38
CA VAL A 8 30.58 9.51 -16.72
C VAL A 8 30.67 10.81 -15.92
N TYR A 9 29.55 11.41 -15.53
CA TYR A 9 29.51 12.61 -14.72
C TYR A 9 30.07 12.40 -13.30
N MET A 10 29.79 11.25 -12.69
CA MET A 10 30.35 10.90 -11.37
C MET A 10 31.85 10.59 -11.45
N GLU A 11 32.30 9.96 -12.53
CA GLU A 11 33.73 9.73 -12.78
C GLU A 11 34.50 11.05 -12.89
N GLN A 12 33.93 12.04 -13.60
CA GLN A 12 34.52 13.37 -13.74
C GLN A 12 34.57 14.15 -12.42
N LEU A 13 33.53 14.05 -11.58
CA LEU A 13 33.48 14.73 -10.28
C LEU A 13 34.43 14.11 -9.26
N CYS A 14 34.55 12.78 -9.23
CA CYS A 14 35.35 12.08 -8.24
C CYS A 14 36.80 11.85 -8.69
N GLY A 15 37.10 12.02 -9.98
CA GLY A 15 38.40 11.69 -10.55
C GLY A 15 38.76 10.20 -10.46
N LYS A 16 37.76 9.33 -10.34
CA LYS A 16 37.89 7.88 -10.16
C LYS A 16 37.14 7.14 -11.24
N SER A 17 37.69 6.01 -11.69
CA SER A 17 36.98 5.11 -12.60
C SER A 17 35.75 4.49 -11.94
N ARG A 18 34.78 4.05 -12.73
CA ARG A 18 33.61 3.30 -12.23
C ARG A 18 33.99 2.12 -11.33
N GLN A 19 35.03 1.36 -11.67
CA GLN A 19 35.48 0.21 -10.89
C GLN A 19 36.04 0.62 -9.51
N GLU A 20 36.85 1.67 -9.47
CA GLU A 20 37.37 2.21 -8.20
C GLU A 20 36.24 2.73 -7.31
N MET A 21 35.26 3.44 -7.90
CA MET A 21 34.09 3.91 -7.14
C MET A 21 33.25 2.74 -6.58
N ILE A 22 33.07 1.66 -7.34
CA ILE A 22 32.37 0.46 -6.88
C ILE A 22 33.12 -0.18 -5.72
N SER A 23 34.44 -0.28 -5.83
CA SER A 23 35.31 -0.81 -4.79
C SER A 23 35.23 0.02 -3.50
N ASP A 24 35.35 1.34 -3.62
CA ASP A 24 35.31 2.27 -2.49
C ASP A 24 33.94 2.29 -1.77
N LEU A 25 32.86 2.16 -2.54
CA LEU A 25 31.51 2.13 -1.99
C LEU A 25 31.20 0.80 -1.32
N GLY A 26 31.81 -0.32 -1.76
CA GLY A 26 31.68 -1.63 -1.14
C GLY A 26 30.22 -2.02 -0.87
N ASP A 27 29.91 -2.27 0.39
CA ASP A 27 28.57 -2.69 0.87
C ASP A 27 27.54 -1.55 0.92
N LYS A 28 27.92 -0.30 0.58
CA LYS A 28 26.97 0.83 0.51
C LYS A 28 26.14 0.79 -0.77
N ILE A 29 26.52 -0.01 -1.75
CA ILE A 29 25.79 -0.19 -3.00
C ILE A 29 25.74 -1.66 -3.40
N PHE A 30 24.68 -2.07 -4.09
CA PHE A 30 24.54 -3.42 -4.63
C PHE A 30 24.22 -3.37 -6.12
N PRO A 31 24.81 -4.27 -6.94
CA PRO A 31 24.37 -4.45 -8.31
C PRO A 31 22.95 -5.03 -8.31
N VAL A 32 22.09 -4.52 -9.17
CA VAL A 32 20.70 -4.97 -9.29
C VAL A 32 20.62 -5.94 -10.46
N PRO A 33 20.18 -7.19 -10.25
CA PRO A 33 19.92 -8.12 -11.33
C PRO A 33 18.85 -7.57 -12.28
N ASP A 34 19.15 -7.53 -13.57
CA ASP A 34 18.13 -7.34 -14.62
C ASP A 34 18.05 -8.65 -15.42
N LEU A 35 17.06 -9.48 -15.08
CA LEU A 35 16.88 -10.78 -15.72
C LEU A 35 16.45 -10.66 -17.20
N ALA A 36 15.92 -9.51 -17.63
CA ALA A 36 15.55 -9.26 -19.02
C ALA A 36 16.73 -8.75 -19.86
N HIS A 37 17.68 -8.04 -19.24
CA HIS A 37 18.88 -7.51 -19.87
C HIS A 37 20.15 -7.80 -19.04
N PRO A 38 20.68 -9.03 -19.05
CA PRO A 38 21.82 -9.43 -18.21
C PRO A 38 23.08 -8.58 -18.39
N ASP A 39 23.27 -7.99 -19.58
CA ASP A 39 24.41 -7.13 -19.89
C ASP A 39 24.33 -5.73 -19.23
N ARG A 40 23.16 -5.35 -18.71
CA ARG A 40 22.93 -4.04 -18.08
C ARG A 40 23.01 -4.14 -16.57
N VAL A 41 24.18 -3.81 -16.02
CA VAL A 41 24.36 -3.72 -14.57
C VAL A 41 24.07 -2.30 -14.07
N SER A 42 22.96 -2.16 -13.34
CA SER A 42 22.66 -0.96 -12.56
C SER A 42 23.01 -1.17 -11.08
N TYR A 43 23.20 -0.08 -10.35
CA TYR A 43 23.49 -0.12 -8.92
C TYR A 43 22.42 0.62 -8.12
N GLN A 44 22.11 0.09 -6.94
CA GLN A 44 21.26 0.74 -5.97
C GLN A 44 22.01 0.94 -4.65
N PRO A 45 21.73 2.03 -3.91
CA PRO A 45 22.13 2.17 -2.53
C PRO A 45 21.67 0.96 -1.68
N ALA A 46 22.44 0.60 -0.66
CA ALA A 46 22.12 -0.53 0.20
C ALA A 46 20.76 -0.43 0.88
N ASP A 47 20.38 0.76 1.35
CA ASP A 47 19.07 1.02 1.95
C ASP A 47 17.92 0.77 0.95
N GLU A 48 18.12 1.08 -0.33
CA GLU A 48 17.14 0.81 -1.38
C GLU A 48 17.12 -0.66 -1.79
N TYR A 49 18.29 -1.25 -2.05
CA TYR A 49 18.40 -2.64 -2.52
C TYR A 49 17.92 -3.63 -1.46
N LEU A 50 18.26 -3.42 -0.19
CA LEU A 50 17.89 -4.26 0.95
C LEU A 50 16.51 -3.90 1.54
N SER A 51 15.63 -3.30 0.74
CA SER A 51 14.24 -2.98 1.08
C SER A 51 13.27 -3.51 0.02
N GLY A 52 11.96 -3.48 0.27
CA GLY A 52 10.94 -4.05 -0.61
C GLY A 52 10.85 -5.57 -0.48
N ASN A 53 10.52 -6.27 -1.58
CA ASN A 53 10.34 -7.72 -1.58
C ASN A 53 11.70 -8.45 -1.52
N ILE A 54 12.15 -8.79 -0.32
CA ILE A 54 13.46 -9.40 -0.07
C ILE A 54 13.53 -10.83 -0.60
N ARG A 55 12.44 -11.61 -0.52
CA ARG A 55 12.40 -12.99 -1.04
C ARG A 55 12.59 -13.02 -2.55
N GLN A 56 11.81 -12.21 -3.26
CA GLN A 56 11.94 -12.08 -4.71
C GLN A 56 13.36 -11.64 -5.11
N LYS A 57 13.92 -10.62 -4.45
CA LYS A 57 15.29 -10.16 -4.72
C LYS A 57 16.34 -11.23 -4.43
N LEU A 58 16.12 -12.08 -3.43
CA LEU A 58 17.03 -13.19 -3.09
C LEU A 58 16.98 -14.27 -4.18
N ASP A 59 15.80 -14.61 -4.68
CA ASP A 59 15.63 -15.56 -5.77
C ASP A 59 16.26 -15.02 -7.07
N GLU A 60 16.01 -13.75 -7.41
CA GLU A 60 16.63 -13.06 -8.55
C GLU A 60 18.16 -13.03 -8.41
N ALA A 61 18.69 -12.73 -7.22
CA ALA A 61 20.12 -12.72 -6.96
C ALA A 61 20.75 -14.11 -7.09
N ARG A 62 20.08 -15.18 -6.66
CA ARG A 62 20.56 -16.56 -6.82
C ARG A 62 20.62 -16.99 -8.28
N VAL A 63 19.58 -16.68 -9.05
CA VAL A 63 19.54 -16.94 -10.49
C VAL A 63 20.66 -16.16 -11.18
N ALA A 64 20.80 -14.87 -10.89
CA ALA A 64 21.84 -14.03 -11.50
C ALA A 64 23.26 -14.44 -11.10
N ALA A 65 23.48 -14.86 -9.85
CA ALA A 65 24.78 -15.34 -9.37
C ALA A 65 25.26 -16.60 -10.10
N SER A 66 24.33 -17.48 -10.51
CA SER A 66 24.69 -18.67 -11.32
C SER A 66 25.22 -18.33 -12.71
N GLN A 67 24.93 -17.13 -13.22
CA GLN A 67 25.36 -16.64 -14.53
C GLN A 67 26.52 -15.64 -14.43
N ASN A 68 26.55 -14.84 -13.37
CA ASN A 68 27.54 -13.78 -13.15
C ASN A 68 27.93 -13.70 -11.66
N PRO A 69 29.19 -14.05 -11.29
CA PRO A 69 29.68 -14.05 -9.91
C PRO A 69 29.56 -12.71 -9.17
N MET A 70 29.43 -11.61 -9.91
CA MET A 70 29.22 -10.27 -9.35
C MET A 70 28.03 -10.17 -8.38
N PHE A 71 26.99 -10.98 -8.59
CA PHE A 71 25.79 -10.98 -7.77
C PHE A 71 25.89 -11.89 -6.52
N GLU A 72 26.95 -12.71 -6.39
CA GLU A 72 27.12 -13.61 -5.24
C GLU A 72 27.11 -12.85 -3.91
N ARG A 73 27.69 -11.64 -3.88
CA ARG A 73 27.72 -10.78 -2.68
C ARG A 73 26.33 -10.33 -2.22
N ASN A 74 25.33 -10.34 -3.11
CA ASN A 74 23.98 -9.89 -2.78
C ASN A 74 23.26 -10.90 -1.87
N ILE A 75 23.56 -12.20 -2.03
CA ILE A 75 22.91 -13.30 -1.31
C ILE A 75 23.05 -13.16 0.21
N PRO A 76 24.26 -13.11 0.79
CA PRO A 76 24.41 -13.00 2.25
C PRO A 76 23.83 -11.69 2.80
N ALA A 77 23.87 -10.60 2.01
CA ALA A 77 23.29 -9.32 2.42
C ALA A 77 21.75 -9.38 2.49
N LEU A 78 21.11 -10.02 1.51
CA LEU A 78 19.65 -10.22 1.47
C LEU A 78 19.18 -11.22 2.52
N GLU A 79 19.95 -12.29 2.78
CA GLU A 79 19.65 -13.27 3.83
C GLU A 79 19.67 -12.64 5.22
N LYS A 80 20.58 -11.70 5.48
CA LYS A 80 20.67 -10.97 6.75
C LYS A 80 19.44 -10.09 7.04
N VAL A 81 18.82 -9.54 5.99
CA VAL A 81 17.65 -8.66 6.12
C VAL A 81 16.32 -9.36 5.84
N LEU A 82 16.35 -10.68 5.63
CA LEU A 82 15.16 -11.47 5.38
C LEU A 82 14.24 -11.46 6.61
N PRO A 83 12.95 -11.12 6.45
CA PRO A 83 12.01 -11.19 7.57
C PRO A 83 11.96 -12.61 8.17
N PRO A 84 11.94 -12.73 9.51
CA PRO A 84 11.84 -14.04 10.16
C PRO A 84 10.54 -14.71 9.75
N LYS A 85 10.59 -16.01 9.41
CA LYS A 85 9.39 -16.75 8.99
C LYS A 85 8.34 -16.72 10.10
N LEU A 86 7.12 -16.32 9.72
CA LEU A 86 5.95 -16.42 10.59
C LEU A 86 5.59 -17.88 10.80
N ARG A 87 5.18 -18.23 12.01
CA ARG A 87 4.72 -19.57 12.36
C ARG A 87 3.21 -19.66 12.17
N ALA A 88 2.67 -20.88 12.18
CA ALA A 88 1.22 -21.11 12.09
C ALA A 88 0.42 -20.25 13.09
N GLY A 89 0.87 -20.13 14.34
CA GLY A 89 0.19 -19.32 15.36
C GLY A 89 0.21 -17.80 15.12
N ASP A 90 1.11 -17.30 14.26
CA ASP A 90 1.21 -15.88 13.92
C ASP A 90 0.31 -15.49 12.74
N ILE A 91 -0.27 -16.48 12.05
CA ILE A 91 -1.03 -16.31 10.82
C ILE A 91 -2.53 -16.44 11.11
N LYS A 92 -3.28 -15.37 10.84
CA LYS A 92 -4.75 -15.39 10.87
C LYS A 92 -5.31 -15.71 9.49
N VAL A 93 -6.08 -16.78 9.39
CA VAL A 93 -6.63 -17.28 8.13
C VAL A 93 -8.14 -16.99 8.10
N ARG A 94 -8.62 -16.42 6.99
CA ARG A 94 -10.03 -16.04 6.83
C ARG A 94 -10.65 -16.71 5.62
N LEU A 95 -11.90 -17.17 5.75
CA LEU A 95 -12.73 -17.55 4.60
C LEU A 95 -12.87 -16.35 3.66
N GLY A 96 -12.70 -16.59 2.36
CA GLY A 96 -12.69 -15.57 1.31
C GLY A 96 -11.30 -14.98 1.03
N ALA A 97 -10.26 -15.40 1.75
CA ALA A 97 -8.90 -15.03 1.40
C ALA A 97 -8.46 -15.73 0.11
N THR A 98 -8.16 -14.95 -0.92
CA THR A 98 -7.87 -15.43 -2.30
C THR A 98 -6.53 -16.16 -2.43
N TRP A 99 -5.66 -16.09 -1.43
CA TRP A 99 -4.39 -16.81 -1.42
C TRP A 99 -4.53 -18.28 -0.99
N ILE A 100 -5.69 -18.66 -0.44
CA ILE A 100 -5.99 -20.03 -0.04
C ILE A 100 -6.44 -20.82 -1.27
N LYS A 101 -5.84 -22.00 -1.43
CA LYS A 101 -6.17 -22.95 -2.50
C LYS A 101 -7.66 -23.37 -2.44
N PRO A 102 -8.43 -23.31 -3.54
CA PRO A 102 -9.84 -23.73 -3.58
C PRO A 102 -10.07 -25.15 -3.06
N GLU A 103 -9.09 -26.04 -3.22
CA GLU A 103 -9.09 -27.42 -2.74
C GLU A 103 -9.27 -27.47 -1.21
N TYR A 104 -8.62 -26.58 -0.46
CA TYR A 104 -8.77 -26.51 0.99
C TYR A 104 -10.14 -25.98 1.41
N ILE A 105 -10.72 -25.05 0.66
CA ILE A 105 -12.08 -24.58 0.92
C ILE A 105 -13.09 -25.70 0.69
N ARG A 106 -12.91 -26.48 -0.38
CA ARG A 106 -13.75 -27.65 -0.69
C ARG A 106 -13.63 -28.73 0.38
N GLN A 107 -12.40 -29.06 0.77
CA GLN A 107 -12.14 -30.05 1.81
C GLN A 107 -12.75 -29.60 3.16
N PHE A 108 -12.56 -28.33 3.54
CA PHE A 108 -13.17 -27.76 4.74
C PHE A 108 -14.70 -27.88 4.72
N MET A 109 -15.32 -27.51 3.60
CA MET A 109 -16.77 -27.59 3.42
C MET A 109 -17.28 -29.02 3.65
N TYR A 110 -16.68 -30.00 2.98
CA TYR A 110 -17.09 -31.41 3.11
C TYR A 110 -16.86 -31.98 4.51
N GLU A 111 -15.72 -31.70 5.14
CA GLU A 111 -15.40 -32.24 6.46
C GLU A 111 -16.22 -31.58 7.57
N THR A 112 -16.45 -30.27 7.49
CA THR A 112 -17.14 -29.53 8.56
C THR A 112 -18.63 -29.78 8.53
N MET A 113 -19.22 -29.77 7.34
CA MET A 113 -20.66 -30.01 7.14
C MET A 113 -20.99 -31.50 7.07
N GLU A 114 -19.98 -32.38 7.02
CA GLU A 114 -20.12 -33.83 6.77
C GLU A 114 -20.96 -34.13 5.52
N THR A 115 -20.68 -33.39 4.44
CA THR A 115 -21.43 -33.48 3.19
C THR A 115 -21.49 -34.94 2.73
N PRO A 116 -22.69 -35.53 2.54
CA PRO A 116 -22.80 -36.93 2.11
C PRO A 116 -22.05 -37.21 0.81
N ARG A 117 -21.37 -38.36 0.73
CA ARG A 117 -20.51 -38.72 -0.43
C ARG A 117 -21.20 -38.63 -1.79
N TYR A 118 -22.51 -38.85 -1.85
CA TYR A 118 -23.29 -38.76 -3.10
C TYR A 118 -23.57 -37.31 -3.54
N TYR A 119 -23.47 -36.35 -2.62
CA TYR A 119 -23.49 -34.91 -2.93
C TYR A 119 -22.10 -34.35 -3.19
N GLN A 120 -21.02 -35.02 -2.78
CA GLN A 120 -19.67 -34.53 -3.04
C GLN A 120 -19.34 -34.57 -4.54
N ALA A 121 -18.87 -33.44 -5.06
CA ALA A 121 -18.37 -33.36 -6.41
C ALA A 121 -17.16 -34.27 -6.58
N LYS A 122 -17.21 -35.20 -7.55
CA LYS A 122 -16.02 -35.97 -7.95
C LYS A 122 -15.12 -35.03 -8.74
N ASP A 123 -13.82 -35.09 -8.47
CA ASP A 123 -12.83 -34.19 -9.07
C ASP A 123 -12.76 -34.39 -10.59
N ARG A 124 -13.63 -33.67 -11.30
CA ARG A 124 -13.67 -33.51 -12.74
C ARG A 124 -13.68 -32.00 -12.90
N GLY A 125 -12.71 -31.46 -13.64
CA GLY A 125 -12.45 -30.04 -13.73
C GLY A 125 -13.64 -29.17 -14.16
N TYR A 126 -13.36 -27.88 -14.33
CA TYR A 126 -14.31 -26.81 -14.63
C TYR A 126 -15.37 -27.22 -15.67
N GLY A 127 -16.65 -27.13 -15.30
CA GLY A 127 -17.80 -27.44 -16.18
C GLY A 127 -18.32 -28.89 -16.17
N GLY A 128 -17.80 -29.76 -15.29
CA GLY A 128 -18.10 -31.21 -15.31
C GLY A 128 -19.16 -31.75 -14.33
N TYR A 129 -19.86 -30.90 -13.58
CA TYR A 129 -20.77 -31.37 -12.51
C TYR A 129 -22.18 -31.66 -13.07
N ARG A 130 -22.59 -32.94 -13.08
CA ARG A 130 -23.96 -33.37 -13.40
C ARG A 130 -24.68 -33.79 -12.11
N GLY A 131 -25.87 -33.25 -11.85
CA GLY A 131 -26.77 -33.67 -10.75
C GLY A 131 -26.77 -32.73 -9.54
N ASN A 132 -27.30 -33.21 -8.41
CA ASN A 132 -27.45 -32.47 -7.15
C ASN A 132 -26.13 -32.33 -6.35
N THR A 133 -24.96 -32.37 -7.00
CA THR A 133 -23.67 -32.30 -6.31
C THR A 133 -23.37 -30.90 -5.80
N ILE A 134 -22.85 -30.81 -4.59
CA ILE A 134 -22.41 -29.57 -3.97
C ILE A 134 -20.92 -29.41 -4.22
N ASN A 135 -20.52 -28.30 -4.82
CA ASN A 135 -19.12 -27.95 -5.07
C ASN A 135 -18.87 -26.50 -4.69
N VAL A 136 -17.62 -26.17 -4.35
CA VAL A 136 -17.16 -24.79 -4.21
C VAL A 136 -16.07 -24.52 -5.26
N GLU A 137 -16.24 -23.41 -5.96
CA GLU A 137 -15.32 -22.96 -7.00
C GLU A 137 -15.09 -21.45 -6.92
N TYR A 138 -13.88 -21.03 -7.30
CA TYR A 138 -13.55 -19.63 -7.50
C TYR A 138 -13.67 -19.33 -8.99
N VAL A 139 -14.46 -18.32 -9.35
CA VAL A 139 -14.68 -17.85 -10.72
C VAL A 139 -13.75 -16.66 -10.97
N PRO A 140 -12.59 -16.83 -11.64
CA PRO A 140 -11.58 -15.79 -11.76
C PRO A 140 -12.07 -14.54 -12.51
N GLU A 141 -12.93 -14.71 -13.52
CA GLU A 141 -13.45 -13.63 -14.35
C GLU A 141 -14.38 -12.69 -13.58
N ALA A 142 -15.11 -13.23 -12.61
CA ALA A 142 -16.01 -12.48 -11.74
C ALA A 142 -15.33 -12.04 -10.43
N GLY A 143 -14.21 -12.69 -10.06
CA GLY A 143 -13.56 -12.52 -8.76
C GLY A 143 -14.46 -12.98 -7.59
N LEU A 144 -15.33 -13.96 -7.83
CA LEU A 144 -16.33 -14.44 -6.88
C LEU A 144 -16.19 -15.93 -6.63
N TRP A 145 -16.53 -16.34 -5.42
CA TRP A 145 -16.75 -17.73 -5.07
C TRP A 145 -18.18 -18.12 -5.40
N HIS A 146 -18.37 -19.37 -5.80
CA HIS A 146 -19.68 -19.96 -6.01
C HIS A 146 -19.77 -21.33 -5.35
N VAL A 147 -20.82 -21.52 -4.56
CA VAL A 147 -21.21 -22.84 -4.05
C VAL A 147 -22.42 -23.35 -4.83
N SER A 148 -22.24 -24.47 -5.54
CA SER A 148 -23.30 -25.08 -6.36
C SER A 148 -24.26 -25.92 -5.53
N ASN A 149 -25.53 -25.94 -5.93
CA ASN A 149 -26.61 -26.69 -5.28
C ASN A 149 -26.65 -26.57 -3.74
N PRO A 150 -26.54 -25.36 -3.17
CA PRO A 150 -26.28 -25.17 -1.73
C PRO A 150 -27.45 -25.62 -0.83
N THR A 151 -28.62 -25.89 -1.40
CA THR A 151 -29.83 -26.35 -0.69
C THR A 151 -30.05 -27.87 -0.75
N SER A 152 -29.22 -28.62 -1.49
CA SER A 152 -29.42 -30.07 -1.70
C SER A 152 -29.22 -30.92 -0.44
N ASP A 153 -28.32 -30.51 0.45
CA ASP A 153 -28.04 -31.22 1.69
C ASP A 153 -28.91 -30.68 2.83
N THR A 154 -29.87 -31.49 3.25
CA THR A 154 -30.83 -31.19 4.32
C THR A 154 -30.42 -31.80 5.67
N SER A 155 -29.14 -32.17 5.85
CA SER A 155 -28.63 -32.70 7.10
C SER A 155 -28.75 -31.69 8.26
N ILE A 156 -28.71 -32.18 9.49
CA ILE A 156 -28.74 -31.33 10.70
C ILE A 156 -27.54 -30.37 10.70
N LYS A 157 -26.36 -30.82 10.25
CA LYS A 157 -25.18 -29.96 10.14
C LYS A 157 -25.39 -28.81 9.17
N ALA A 158 -25.94 -29.10 8.00
CA ALA A 158 -26.21 -28.12 6.96
C ALA A 158 -27.35 -27.15 7.30
N THR A 159 -28.36 -27.57 8.05
CA THR A 159 -29.59 -26.78 8.28
C THR A 159 -29.71 -26.20 9.69
N ARG A 160 -28.93 -26.68 10.67
CA ARG A 160 -29.03 -26.27 12.08
C ARG A 160 -27.71 -25.97 12.76
N ASP A 161 -26.68 -26.80 12.59
CA ASP A 161 -25.41 -26.59 13.31
C ASP A 161 -24.62 -25.43 12.71
N PHE A 162 -24.44 -25.45 11.39
CA PHE A 162 -23.80 -24.38 10.62
C PHE A 162 -24.77 -23.61 9.73
N GLY A 163 -26.01 -24.08 9.61
CA GLY A 163 -27.10 -23.41 8.91
C GLY A 163 -28.18 -22.86 9.84
N THR A 164 -29.24 -22.39 9.20
CA THR A 164 -30.49 -21.93 9.81
C THR A 164 -31.67 -22.52 9.03
N LYS A 165 -32.89 -22.29 9.53
CA LYS A 165 -34.11 -22.67 8.79
C LYS A 165 -34.25 -21.94 7.44
N ASP A 166 -33.65 -20.76 7.31
CA ASP A 166 -33.81 -19.86 6.16
C ASP A 166 -32.63 -19.89 5.18
N LEU A 167 -31.44 -20.25 5.67
CA LEU A 167 -30.19 -20.34 4.91
C LEU A 167 -29.39 -21.56 5.35
N THR A 168 -29.01 -22.42 4.40
CA THR A 168 -28.12 -23.55 4.68
C THR A 168 -26.69 -23.10 4.98
N ALA A 169 -25.89 -23.99 5.57
CA ALA A 169 -24.47 -23.77 5.82
C ALA A 169 -23.70 -23.46 4.53
N TYR A 170 -24.11 -24.02 3.40
CA TYR A 170 -23.50 -23.79 2.08
C TYR A 170 -23.84 -22.40 1.53
N GLU A 171 -25.07 -21.92 1.71
CA GLU A 171 -25.46 -20.55 1.34
C GLU A 171 -24.75 -19.51 2.23
N ILE A 172 -24.60 -19.82 3.52
CA ILE A 172 -23.83 -18.98 4.44
C ILE A 172 -22.35 -18.97 4.04
N LEU A 173 -21.77 -20.13 3.71
CA LEU A 173 -20.38 -20.24 3.24
C LEU A 173 -20.15 -19.41 1.97
N ASP A 174 -21.03 -19.49 0.98
CA ASP A 174 -20.96 -18.69 -0.26
C ASP A 174 -20.90 -17.19 0.03
N ASN A 175 -21.76 -16.71 0.94
CA ASN A 175 -21.74 -15.31 1.38
C ASN A 175 -20.41 -14.94 2.04
N VAL A 176 -19.93 -15.77 2.98
CA VAL A 176 -18.70 -15.50 3.75
C VAL A 176 -17.46 -15.52 2.85
N LEU A 177 -17.37 -16.46 1.91
CA LEU A 177 -16.29 -16.53 0.92
C LEU A 177 -16.24 -15.28 0.05
N ASN A 178 -17.40 -14.67 -0.22
CA ASN A 178 -17.52 -13.41 -0.95
C ASN A 178 -17.47 -12.16 -0.05
N LEU A 179 -17.05 -12.30 1.21
CA LEU A 179 -16.96 -11.22 2.21
C LEU A 179 -18.29 -10.48 2.46
N ARG A 180 -19.42 -11.17 2.24
CA ARG A 180 -20.78 -10.66 2.48
C ARG A 180 -21.34 -11.22 3.77
N ALA A 181 -22.00 -10.38 4.56
CA ALA A 181 -22.76 -10.83 5.70
C ALA A 181 -24.08 -11.47 5.22
N PRO A 182 -24.43 -12.70 5.65
CA PRO A 182 -25.72 -13.30 5.34
C PRO A 182 -26.88 -12.41 5.80
N LYS A 183 -27.94 -12.35 5.00
CA LYS A 183 -29.17 -11.59 5.27
C LYS A 183 -30.40 -12.42 4.93
N VAL A 184 -31.37 -12.43 5.84
CA VAL A 184 -32.64 -13.10 5.67
C VAL A 184 -33.73 -12.04 5.55
N TYR A 185 -34.65 -12.22 4.60
CA TYR A 185 -35.76 -11.30 4.38
C TYR A 185 -37.08 -12.03 4.58
N MET A 186 -38.00 -11.41 5.31
CA MET A 186 -39.39 -11.84 5.44
C MET A 186 -40.29 -11.05 4.49
N THR A 187 -41.38 -11.66 4.08
CA THR A 187 -42.42 -10.99 3.29
C THR A 187 -43.53 -10.54 4.22
N VAL A 188 -43.87 -9.25 4.18
CA VAL A 188 -44.97 -8.66 4.96
C VAL A 188 -46.02 -8.04 4.02
N PRO A 189 -47.32 -8.06 4.38
CA PRO A 189 -48.34 -7.40 3.61
C PRO A 189 -48.05 -5.90 3.47
N ASP A 190 -48.13 -5.39 2.24
CA ASP A 190 -47.98 -3.97 1.91
C ASP A 190 -49.09 -3.57 0.93
N PRO A 191 -50.23 -3.06 1.43
CA PRO A 191 -51.37 -2.66 0.60
C PRO A 191 -51.05 -1.57 -0.44
N GLY A 192 -49.88 -0.92 -0.34
CA GLY A 192 -49.42 0.10 -1.28
C GLY A 192 -48.47 -0.40 -2.37
N SER A 193 -48.07 -1.67 -2.36
CA SER A 193 -47.21 -2.24 -3.42
C SER A 193 -48.04 -2.92 -4.51
N GLU A 194 -47.55 -2.93 -5.76
CA GLU A 194 -48.23 -3.60 -6.88
C GLU A 194 -48.53 -5.10 -6.62
N ARG A 195 -47.77 -5.74 -5.73
CA ARG A 195 -47.93 -7.15 -5.36
C ARG A 195 -48.65 -7.35 -4.01
N GLY A 196 -49.07 -6.28 -3.33
CA GLY A 196 -49.69 -6.35 -2.01
C GLY A 196 -48.74 -6.80 -0.88
N GLU A 197 -47.44 -6.89 -1.15
CA GLU A 197 -46.42 -7.42 -0.26
C GLU A 197 -45.09 -6.67 -0.41
N LYS A 198 -44.29 -6.65 0.66
CA LYS A 198 -42.95 -6.05 0.69
C LYS A 198 -41.97 -6.99 1.38
N ARG A 199 -40.74 -7.07 0.86
CA ARG A 199 -39.63 -7.77 1.52
C ARG A 199 -38.96 -6.86 2.53
N VAL A 200 -38.95 -7.28 3.79
CA VAL A 200 -38.33 -6.56 4.91
C VAL A 200 -37.26 -7.45 5.53
N LEU A 201 -36.16 -6.85 5.99
CA LEU A 201 -35.08 -7.60 6.64
C LEU A 201 -35.60 -8.23 7.95
N ASP A 202 -35.44 -9.54 8.07
CA ASP A 202 -35.70 -10.24 9.33
C ASP A 202 -34.46 -10.10 10.23
N GLY A 203 -34.55 -9.23 11.24
CA GLY A 203 -33.44 -8.95 12.15
C GLY A 203 -33.03 -10.16 12.98
N GLU A 204 -33.98 -10.98 13.42
CA GLU A 204 -33.70 -12.15 14.25
C GLU A 204 -33.04 -13.26 13.43
N ALA A 205 -33.65 -13.62 12.29
CA ALA A 205 -33.10 -14.64 11.40
C ALA A 205 -31.76 -14.21 10.80
N THR A 206 -31.60 -12.94 10.45
CA THR A 206 -30.32 -12.38 9.99
C THR A 206 -29.25 -12.45 11.08
N SER A 207 -29.57 -12.09 12.32
CA SER A 207 -28.62 -12.19 13.43
C SER A 207 -28.18 -13.63 13.67
N LEU A 208 -29.11 -14.59 13.59
CA LEU A 208 -28.79 -16.01 13.71
C LEU A 208 -27.86 -16.48 12.57
N ALA A 209 -28.16 -16.14 11.32
CA ALA A 209 -27.32 -16.50 10.17
C ALA A 209 -25.91 -15.90 10.28
N GLN A 210 -25.78 -14.67 10.80
CA GLN A 210 -24.48 -14.03 11.05
C GLN A 210 -23.69 -14.72 12.18
N LYS A 211 -24.36 -15.19 13.24
CA LYS A 211 -23.72 -16.02 14.27
C LYS A 211 -23.19 -17.34 13.68
N LYS A 212 -23.94 -17.97 12.79
CA LYS A 212 -23.51 -19.18 12.08
C LYS A 212 -22.33 -18.92 11.14
N ALA A 213 -22.31 -17.78 10.44
CA ALA A 213 -21.15 -17.34 9.67
C ALA A 213 -19.88 -17.19 10.53
N ALA A 214 -20.01 -16.58 11.71
CA ALA A 214 -18.89 -16.45 12.65
C ALA A 214 -18.40 -17.82 13.16
N ALA A 215 -19.33 -18.74 13.44
CA ALA A 215 -18.99 -20.11 13.82
C ALA A 215 -18.26 -20.87 12.70
N LEU A 216 -18.67 -20.71 11.43
CA LEU A 216 -17.97 -21.27 10.28
C LEU A 216 -16.55 -20.70 10.12
N GLN A 217 -16.39 -19.39 10.30
CA GLN A 217 -15.07 -18.75 10.27
C GLN A 217 -14.15 -19.30 11.36
N GLN A 218 -14.66 -19.44 12.60
CA GLN A 218 -13.88 -20.02 13.70
C GLN A 218 -13.55 -21.51 13.47
N ALA A 219 -14.51 -22.28 12.94
CA ALA A 219 -14.29 -23.67 12.57
C ALA A 219 -13.20 -23.79 11.51
N PHE A 220 -13.18 -22.87 10.54
CA PHE A 220 -12.14 -22.83 9.51
C PHE A 220 -10.75 -22.54 10.08
N GLU A 221 -10.62 -21.55 10.96
CA GLU A 221 -9.35 -21.23 11.63
C GLU A 221 -8.76 -22.43 12.37
N ASN A 222 -9.60 -23.15 13.12
CA ASN A 222 -9.17 -24.35 13.84
C ASN A 222 -8.85 -25.51 12.88
N TRP A 223 -9.68 -25.68 11.86
CA TRP A 223 -9.54 -26.75 10.88
C TRP A 223 -8.25 -26.62 10.08
N VAL A 224 -7.94 -25.41 9.60
CA VAL A 224 -6.76 -25.13 8.75
C VAL A 224 -5.47 -25.69 9.36
N PHE A 225 -5.25 -25.44 10.65
CA PHE A 225 -4.01 -25.84 11.34
C PHE A 225 -4.05 -27.22 12.01
N LYS A 226 -5.17 -27.94 11.90
CA LYS A 226 -5.31 -29.29 12.47
C LYS A 226 -4.47 -30.34 11.72
N ASP A 227 -4.31 -30.15 10.41
CA ASP A 227 -3.52 -31.02 9.56
C ASP A 227 -2.11 -30.43 9.35
N PRO A 228 -1.03 -31.15 9.71
CA PRO A 228 0.34 -30.62 9.62
C PRO A 228 0.79 -30.27 8.21
N GLU A 229 0.40 -31.04 7.19
CA GLU A 229 0.82 -30.83 5.80
C GLU A 229 0.15 -29.59 5.22
N ARG A 230 -1.17 -29.46 5.40
CA ARG A 230 -1.93 -28.26 5.02
C ARG A 230 -1.44 -27.02 5.78
N ALA A 231 -1.16 -27.15 7.07
CA ALA A 231 -0.61 -26.06 7.87
C ALA A 231 0.73 -25.59 7.30
N ALA A 232 1.64 -26.51 6.97
CA ALA A 232 2.95 -26.19 6.39
C ALA A 232 2.80 -25.46 5.04
N ASP A 233 1.97 -25.98 4.13
CA ASP A 233 1.72 -25.37 2.81
C ASP A 233 1.16 -23.94 2.90
N LEU A 234 0.21 -23.72 3.81
CA LEU A 234 -0.39 -22.39 4.01
C LEU A 234 0.59 -21.41 4.68
N VAL A 235 1.38 -21.89 5.65
CA VAL A 235 2.43 -21.08 6.29
C VAL A 235 3.47 -20.66 5.26
N GLU A 236 3.93 -21.56 4.41
CA GLU A 236 4.89 -21.26 3.34
C GLU A 236 4.31 -20.27 2.34
N THR A 237 3.12 -20.55 1.80
CA THR A 237 2.41 -19.67 0.87
C THR A 237 2.22 -18.26 1.45
N TYR A 238 1.86 -18.15 2.73
CA TYR A 238 1.70 -16.87 3.39
C TYR A 238 3.04 -16.12 3.54
N ASN A 239 4.09 -16.83 3.95
CA ASN A 239 5.40 -16.24 4.11
C ASN A 239 5.97 -15.71 2.79
N ASP A 240 5.75 -16.43 1.70
CA ASP A 240 6.26 -16.03 0.38
C ASP A 240 5.48 -14.85 -0.21
N LYS A 241 4.15 -14.83 -0.03
CA LYS A 241 3.31 -13.75 -0.56
C LYS A 241 3.34 -12.48 0.28
N PHE A 242 3.37 -12.61 1.62
CA PHE A 242 3.14 -11.48 2.51
C PHE A 242 4.32 -11.17 3.44
N ASN A 243 5.07 -12.18 3.90
CA ASN A 243 6.24 -11.98 4.76
C ASN A 243 7.54 -11.82 3.96
N SER A 244 7.49 -10.88 3.03
CA SER A 244 8.57 -10.62 2.07
C SER A 244 8.96 -9.14 2.03
N MET A 245 8.09 -8.25 2.53
CA MET A 245 8.29 -6.81 2.46
C MET A 245 9.08 -6.28 3.64
N ARG A 246 10.24 -5.68 3.37
CA ARG A 246 11.01 -4.90 4.33
C ARG A 246 10.88 -3.41 4.02
N PRO A 247 10.40 -2.57 4.96
CA PRO A 247 10.43 -1.12 4.80
C PRO A 247 11.85 -0.62 4.55
N ARG A 248 12.00 0.44 3.75
CA ARG A 248 13.29 1.11 3.60
C ARG A 248 13.64 1.85 4.88
N GLU A 249 14.83 1.61 5.38
CA GLU A 249 15.39 2.31 6.52
C GLU A 249 16.42 3.33 6.04
N TYR A 250 16.28 4.57 6.49
CA TYR A 250 17.18 5.65 6.13
C TYR A 250 18.11 5.95 7.31
N ASP A 251 19.40 6.01 7.02
CA ASP A 251 20.41 6.46 7.98
C ASP A 251 20.78 7.92 7.68
N GLY A 252 20.61 8.80 8.67
CA GLY A 252 21.01 10.20 8.62
C GLY A 252 22.23 10.53 9.46
N SER A 253 22.95 9.53 9.99
CA SER A 253 24.09 9.71 10.88
C SER A 253 25.22 10.55 10.26
N HIS A 254 25.39 10.48 8.94
CA HIS A 254 26.38 11.23 8.16
C HIS A 254 25.93 12.64 7.77
N LEU A 255 24.66 13.02 8.02
CA LEU A 255 24.19 14.36 7.73
C LEU A 255 24.85 15.37 8.65
N ILE A 256 25.40 16.41 8.04
CA ILE A 256 25.92 17.59 8.74
C ILE A 256 24.90 18.71 8.55
N PHE A 257 24.66 19.50 9.59
CA PHE A 257 23.70 20.61 9.57
C PHE A 257 24.40 21.97 9.74
N PRO A 258 25.19 22.45 8.76
CA PRO A 258 25.86 23.74 8.86
C PRO A 258 24.88 24.90 9.09
N GLY A 259 25.25 25.83 9.97
CA GLY A 259 24.42 26.98 10.32
C GLY A 259 23.29 26.68 11.31
N MET A 260 23.11 25.40 11.70
CA MET A 260 22.22 25.04 12.79
C MET A 260 22.80 25.51 14.13
N ALA A 261 21.95 25.93 15.05
CA ALA A 261 22.34 26.36 16.38
C ALA A 261 23.10 25.24 17.12
N ALA A 262 24.28 25.57 17.66
CA ALA A 262 25.23 24.59 18.20
C ALA A 262 24.76 23.91 19.50
N ASP A 263 23.86 24.55 20.24
CA ASP A 263 23.25 24.05 21.46
C ASP A 263 22.11 23.04 21.19
N ILE A 264 21.59 23.02 19.97
CA ILE A 264 20.52 22.09 19.56
C ILE A 264 21.13 20.86 18.90
N LYS A 265 20.85 19.68 19.46
CA LYS A 265 21.26 18.39 18.89
C LYS A 265 20.05 17.58 18.46
N LEU A 266 19.98 17.26 17.17
CA LEU A 266 18.95 16.37 16.63
C LEU A 266 19.19 14.93 17.10
N ARG A 267 18.12 14.27 17.53
CA ARG A 267 18.14 12.85 17.89
C ARG A 267 18.30 11.99 16.64
N GLU A 268 18.70 10.73 16.84
CA GLU A 268 18.88 9.76 15.76
C GLU A 268 17.64 9.63 14.87
N HIS A 269 16.45 9.49 15.46
CA HIS A 269 15.21 9.37 14.69
C HIS A 269 14.93 10.60 13.81
N GLN A 270 15.29 11.80 14.28
CA GLN A 270 15.10 13.04 13.52
C GLN A 270 16.06 13.10 12.33
N ARG A 271 17.33 12.72 12.54
CA ARG A 271 18.32 12.64 11.46
C ARG A 271 17.88 11.63 10.39
N ASN A 272 17.37 10.48 10.79
CA ASN A 272 16.85 9.45 9.89
C ASN A 272 15.60 9.92 9.14
N ALA A 273 14.70 10.66 9.79
CA ALA A 273 13.55 11.28 9.15
C ALA A 273 13.96 12.33 8.10
N ILE A 274 14.96 13.16 8.39
CA ILE A 274 15.51 14.13 7.44
C ILE A 274 16.16 13.41 6.25
N ALA A 275 16.94 12.35 6.50
CA ALA A 275 17.51 11.51 5.44
C ALA A 275 16.43 10.89 4.55
N HIS A 276 15.35 10.39 5.14
CA HIS A 276 14.19 9.90 4.40
C HIS A 276 13.59 10.98 3.50
N ALA A 277 13.38 12.20 4.00
CA ALA A 277 12.84 13.29 3.18
C ALA A 277 13.80 13.70 2.04
N LEU A 278 15.10 13.77 2.30
CA LEU A 278 16.11 14.15 1.30
C LEU A 278 16.30 13.09 0.21
N TYR A 279 16.28 11.80 0.57
CA TYR A 279 16.61 10.70 -0.33
C TYR A 279 15.40 9.97 -0.92
N GLY A 280 14.28 9.95 -0.19
CA GLY A 280 13.02 9.34 -0.61
C GLY A 280 12.12 10.23 -1.46
N GLY A 281 12.39 11.54 -1.51
CA GLY A 281 11.61 12.52 -2.27
C GLY A 281 10.34 12.94 -1.55
N ASN A 282 9.38 12.03 -1.39
CA ASN A 282 8.14 12.28 -0.63
C ASN A 282 8.19 11.57 0.72
N ALA A 283 8.03 12.31 1.82
CA ALA A 283 8.06 11.76 3.16
C ALA A 283 6.89 12.25 4.02
N LEU A 284 6.39 11.37 4.90
CA LEU A 284 5.38 11.67 5.91
C LEU A 284 5.99 11.51 7.31
N PHE A 285 6.05 12.60 8.08
CA PHE A 285 6.52 12.58 9.48
C PHE A 285 5.35 12.24 10.44
N ALA A 286 4.99 10.97 10.52
CA ALA A 286 3.87 10.46 11.32
C ALA A 286 4.24 10.13 12.79
N HIS A 287 5.11 10.93 13.42
CA HIS A 287 5.51 10.74 14.81
C HIS A 287 4.55 11.43 15.79
N CYS A 288 4.60 11.05 17.08
CA CYS A 288 3.78 11.64 18.14
C CYS A 288 4.00 13.15 18.32
N VAL A 289 3.11 13.82 19.06
CA VAL A 289 3.27 15.24 19.42
C VAL A 289 4.52 15.39 20.30
N GLY A 290 5.32 16.44 20.05
CA GLY A 290 6.57 16.67 20.79
C GLY A 290 7.80 15.91 20.28
N ALA A 291 7.67 15.05 19.26
CA ALA A 291 8.80 14.31 18.68
C ALA A 291 9.82 15.20 17.91
N GLY A 292 9.51 16.48 17.71
CA GLY A 292 10.38 17.44 17.04
C GLY A 292 10.18 17.55 15.52
N LYS A 293 8.96 17.25 15.03
CA LYS A 293 8.59 17.34 13.60
C LYS A 293 8.89 18.69 12.95
N THR A 294 8.73 19.78 13.71
CA THR A 294 9.04 21.13 13.21
C THR A 294 10.51 21.26 12.84
N TYR A 295 11.41 20.79 13.71
CA TYR A 295 12.85 20.83 13.45
C TYR A 295 13.25 19.88 12.32
N GLU A 296 12.60 18.72 12.19
CA GLU A 296 12.79 17.83 11.03
C GLU A 296 12.47 18.56 9.73
N MET A 297 11.31 19.21 9.62
CA MET A 297 10.92 19.97 8.41
C MET A 297 11.89 21.11 8.09
N ILE A 298 12.29 21.89 9.09
CA ILE A 298 13.21 23.03 8.92
C ILE A 298 14.60 22.55 8.48
N ALA A 299 15.14 21.54 9.16
CA ALA A 299 16.45 20.97 8.82
C ALA A 299 16.44 20.32 7.43
N THR A 300 15.37 19.63 7.04
CA THR A 300 15.20 19.12 5.67
C THR A 300 15.23 20.25 4.63
N ALA A 301 14.53 21.37 4.90
CA ALA A 301 14.51 22.51 3.99
C ALA A 301 15.89 23.17 3.83
N MET A 302 16.62 23.35 4.93
CA MET A 302 17.96 23.95 4.89
C MET A 302 18.98 23.01 4.26
N GLU A 303 18.95 21.73 4.64
CA GLU A 303 19.91 20.75 4.15
C GLU A 303 19.67 20.42 2.67
N GLY A 304 18.42 20.30 2.22
CA GLY A 304 18.12 20.12 0.80
C GLY A 304 18.54 21.33 -0.05
N LYS A 305 18.44 22.55 0.49
CA LYS A 305 18.98 23.75 -0.17
C LYS A 305 20.50 23.70 -0.28
N ARG A 306 21.18 23.36 0.82
CA ARG A 306 22.65 23.22 0.86
C ARG A 306 23.15 22.16 -0.11
N LEU A 307 22.43 21.06 -0.25
CA LEU A 307 22.73 19.98 -1.19
C LEU A 307 22.32 20.30 -2.65
N GLY A 308 21.77 21.49 -2.91
CA GLY A 308 21.36 21.92 -4.24
C GLY A 308 20.11 21.23 -4.79
N MET A 309 19.34 20.54 -3.95
CA MET A 309 18.10 19.85 -4.36
C MET A 309 16.97 20.85 -4.68
N HIS A 310 16.98 22.00 -4.01
CA HIS A 310 16.06 23.11 -4.25
C HIS A 310 16.73 24.44 -3.88
N HIS A 311 16.14 25.55 -4.34
CA HIS A 311 16.68 26.89 -4.08
C HIS A 311 15.85 27.68 -3.05
N LYS A 312 14.57 27.34 -2.88
CA LYS A 312 13.60 28.06 -2.05
C LYS A 312 12.53 27.11 -1.56
N SER A 313 12.38 26.98 -0.25
CA SER A 313 11.37 26.09 0.36
C SER A 313 10.08 26.86 0.65
N LEU A 314 8.93 26.23 0.46
CA LEU A 314 7.63 26.80 0.84
C LEU A 314 7.01 25.97 1.96
N PHE A 315 6.73 26.59 3.09
CA PHE A 315 6.05 26.01 4.24
C PHE A 315 4.60 26.48 4.27
N VAL A 316 3.66 25.54 4.17
CA VAL A 316 2.23 25.81 4.26
C VAL A 316 1.71 25.28 5.58
N VAL A 317 1.29 26.17 6.47
CA VAL A 317 0.95 25.81 7.86
C VAL A 317 -0.44 26.33 8.26
N PRO A 318 -1.05 25.82 9.35
CA PRO A 318 -2.21 26.45 9.94
C PRO A 318 -1.95 27.92 10.28
N LYS A 319 -2.95 28.80 10.06
CA LYS A 319 -2.81 30.25 10.19
C LYS A 319 -2.26 30.73 11.54
N HIS A 320 -2.62 30.06 12.63
CA HIS A 320 -2.18 30.40 13.98
C HIS A 320 -0.73 29.97 14.27
N LEU A 321 -0.10 29.20 13.38
CA LEU A 321 1.26 28.67 13.55
C LEU A 321 2.30 29.39 12.67
N THR A 322 1.92 30.32 11.79
CA THR A 322 2.88 30.96 10.86
C THR A 322 4.02 31.67 11.60
N SER A 323 3.70 32.46 12.63
CA SER A 323 4.71 33.16 13.43
C SER A 323 5.57 32.19 14.24
N GLN A 324 4.93 31.20 14.88
CA GLN A 324 5.64 30.19 15.67
C GLN A 324 6.65 29.39 14.83
N ILE A 325 6.28 28.98 13.62
CA ILE A 325 7.19 28.26 12.73
C ILE A 325 8.35 29.16 12.30
N GLY A 326 8.11 30.47 12.10
CA GLY A 326 9.17 31.43 11.82
C GLY A 326 10.16 31.57 12.99
N GLU A 327 9.66 31.64 14.22
CA GLU A 327 10.47 31.67 15.44
C GLU A 327 11.28 30.38 15.61
N ASP A 328 10.66 29.21 15.43
CA ASP A 328 11.34 27.91 15.46
C ASP A 328 12.42 27.80 14.38
N PHE A 329 12.18 28.38 13.20
CA PHE A 329 13.14 28.42 12.10
C PHE A 329 14.39 29.20 12.47
N LEU A 330 14.23 30.43 12.99
CA LEU A 330 15.36 31.27 13.42
C LEU A 330 16.02 30.74 14.69
N ARG A 331 15.29 30.04 15.55
CA ARG A 331 15.88 29.34 16.70
C ARG A 331 16.79 28.20 16.26
N LEU A 332 16.38 27.43 15.25
CA LEU A 332 17.17 26.32 14.74
C LEU A 332 18.31 26.79 13.81
N TYR A 333 18.06 27.80 12.97
CA TYR A 333 19.02 28.39 12.03
C TYR A 333 19.01 29.93 12.15
N PRO A 334 19.81 30.51 13.08
CA PRO A 334 19.78 31.95 13.37
C PRO A 334 20.09 32.87 12.20
N SER A 335 20.88 32.40 11.23
CA SER A 335 21.29 33.19 10.06
C SER A 335 20.39 32.97 8.83
N ALA A 336 19.28 32.22 8.97
CA ALA A 336 18.40 31.92 7.84
C ALA A 336 17.62 33.17 7.37
N ASN A 337 17.60 33.41 6.06
CA ASN A 337 16.81 34.47 5.44
C ASN A 337 15.41 33.95 5.09
N ILE A 338 14.45 34.12 6.00
CA ILE A 338 13.08 33.63 5.82
C ILE A 338 12.08 34.76 5.54
N LEU A 339 11.02 34.43 4.79
CA LEU A 339 9.86 35.30 4.61
C LEU A 339 8.65 34.70 5.33
N VAL A 340 8.20 35.33 6.41
CA VAL A 340 6.98 34.93 7.13
C VAL A 340 5.82 35.82 6.69
N ALA A 341 4.84 35.25 6.01
CA ALA A 341 3.67 36.00 5.56
C ALA A 341 2.69 36.23 6.72
N THR A 342 2.25 37.47 6.86
CA THR A 342 1.24 37.89 7.82
C THR A 342 -0.14 38.03 7.15
N THR A 343 -1.19 38.18 7.95
CA THR A 343 -2.54 38.44 7.44
C THR A 343 -2.64 39.76 6.66
N LYS A 344 -1.78 40.74 6.94
CA LYS A 344 -1.77 42.04 6.26
C LYS A 344 -1.23 41.94 4.83
N ASP A 345 -0.37 40.96 4.56
CA ASP A 345 0.33 40.82 3.27
C ASP A 345 -0.58 40.30 2.13
N PHE A 346 -1.76 39.77 2.45
CA PHE A 346 -2.69 39.21 1.47
C PHE A 346 -3.99 40.00 1.29
N LYS A 347 -4.06 41.23 1.85
CA LYS A 347 -5.06 42.22 1.39
C LYS A 347 -4.93 42.39 -0.13
N ALA A 348 -6.04 42.61 -0.84
CA ALA A 348 -6.04 42.66 -2.31
C ALA A 348 -4.99 43.62 -2.89
N SER A 349 -4.75 44.75 -2.22
CA SER A 349 -3.72 45.74 -2.56
C SER A 349 -2.28 45.22 -2.44
N ASN A 350 -2.00 44.32 -1.48
CA ASN A 350 -0.65 43.93 -1.09
C ASN A 350 -0.25 42.54 -1.65
N ARG A 351 -1.22 41.77 -2.15
CA ARG A 351 -0.97 40.42 -2.68
C ARG A 351 0.06 40.43 -3.82
N ARG A 352 -0.04 41.40 -4.72
CA ARG A 352 0.90 41.53 -5.87
C ARG A 352 2.34 41.78 -5.39
N GLU A 353 2.50 42.60 -4.35
CA GLU A 353 3.79 42.90 -3.75
C GLU A 353 4.38 41.67 -3.05
N LEU A 354 3.58 40.93 -2.26
CA LEU A 354 4.04 39.71 -1.62
C LEU A 354 4.48 38.66 -2.65
N MET A 355 3.71 38.48 -3.74
CA MET A 355 4.10 37.56 -4.81
C MET A 355 5.40 37.99 -5.47
N ALA A 356 5.59 39.29 -5.71
CA ALA A 356 6.83 39.83 -6.24
C ALA A 356 8.01 39.55 -5.31
N ARG A 357 7.85 39.78 -4.00
CA ARG A 357 8.87 39.45 -2.98
C ARG A 357 9.20 37.96 -2.98
N ILE A 358 8.19 37.09 -2.98
CA ILE A 358 8.40 35.63 -3.03
C ILE A 358 9.15 35.24 -4.30
N ALA A 359 8.82 35.84 -5.46
CA ALA A 359 9.44 35.50 -6.73
C ALA A 359 10.92 35.96 -6.79
N THR A 360 11.19 37.22 -6.47
CA THR A 360 12.52 37.84 -6.66
C THR A 360 13.45 37.68 -5.46
N GLY A 361 12.91 37.48 -4.26
CA GLY A 361 13.69 37.37 -3.03
C GLY A 361 14.49 36.07 -2.95
N ASN A 362 15.75 36.19 -2.52
CA ASN A 362 16.62 35.05 -2.21
C ASN A 362 16.37 34.55 -0.79
N TYR A 363 15.18 33.98 -0.56
CA TYR A 363 14.80 33.40 0.73
C TYR A 363 15.24 31.93 0.83
N ASP A 364 15.63 31.51 2.04
CA ASP A 364 15.83 30.10 2.39
C ASP A 364 14.49 29.37 2.49
N ALA A 365 13.51 30.02 3.13
CA ALA A 365 12.15 29.53 3.23
C ALA A 365 11.12 30.67 3.19
N VAL A 366 9.95 30.35 2.64
CA VAL A 366 8.75 31.18 2.68
C VAL A 366 7.70 30.45 3.50
N ILE A 367 7.14 31.09 4.51
CA ILE A 367 6.15 30.51 5.43
C ILE A 367 4.82 31.22 5.22
N ILE A 368 3.80 30.47 4.79
CA ILE A 368 2.45 30.97 4.55
C ILE A 368 1.40 30.08 5.20
N SER A 369 0.21 30.62 5.41
CA SER A 369 -0.94 29.85 5.88
C SER A 369 -1.63 29.07 4.76
N ARG A 370 -2.39 28.02 5.11
CA ARG A 370 -3.22 27.26 4.16
C ARG A 370 -4.18 28.14 3.35
N ASP A 371 -4.79 29.13 3.98
CA ASP A 371 -5.74 30.04 3.30
C ASP A 371 -5.01 30.92 2.28
N GLN A 372 -3.80 31.35 2.61
CA GLN A 372 -2.94 32.13 1.71
C GLN A 372 -2.44 31.27 0.53
N PHE A 373 -2.15 29.99 0.76
CA PHE A 373 -1.75 29.07 -0.31
C PHE A 373 -2.85 28.88 -1.37
N LYS A 374 -4.12 28.79 -0.94
CA LYS A 374 -5.27 28.72 -1.88
C LYS A 374 -5.41 29.96 -2.76
N ALA A 375 -4.89 31.09 -2.30
CA ALA A 375 -4.95 32.35 -3.02
C ALA A 375 -3.80 32.55 -4.02
N LEU A 376 -2.85 31.60 -4.10
CA LEU A 376 -1.77 31.62 -5.08
C LEU A 376 -2.34 31.34 -6.49
N PRO A 377 -2.06 32.20 -7.48
CA PRO A 377 -2.52 31.95 -8.84
C PRO A 377 -1.82 30.71 -9.42
N LEU A 378 -2.58 29.91 -10.18
CA LEU A 378 -2.00 28.86 -11.01
C LEU A 378 -1.21 29.49 -12.15
N SER A 379 -0.12 28.83 -12.58
CA SER A 379 0.53 29.23 -13.82
C SER A 379 -0.43 29.01 -15.00
N ALA A 380 -0.33 29.84 -16.04
CA ALA A 380 -1.15 29.70 -17.24
C ALA A 380 -1.06 28.28 -17.83
N GLU A 381 0.15 27.71 -17.88
CA GLU A 381 0.38 26.34 -18.35
C GLU A 381 -0.38 25.29 -17.51
N ARG A 382 -0.37 25.40 -16.17
CA ARG A 382 -1.10 24.46 -15.30
C ARG A 382 -2.61 24.65 -15.41
N ALA A 383 -3.07 25.90 -15.53
CA ALA A 383 -4.49 26.18 -15.77
C ALA A 383 -4.97 25.54 -17.07
N THR A 384 -4.20 25.67 -18.17
CA THR A 384 -4.49 25.02 -19.45
C THR A 384 -4.49 23.49 -19.33
N ARG A 385 -3.49 22.90 -18.67
CA ARG A 385 -3.44 21.45 -18.47
C ARG A 385 -4.62 20.94 -17.64
N GLN A 386 -5.01 21.66 -16.59
CA GLN A 386 -6.15 21.27 -15.76
C GLN A 386 -7.47 21.37 -16.54
N MET A 387 -7.66 22.46 -17.30
CA MET A 387 -8.80 22.58 -18.21
C MET A 387 -8.83 21.45 -19.23
N GLN A 388 -7.68 21.07 -19.80
CA GLN A 388 -7.61 19.93 -20.74
C GLN A 388 -7.97 18.61 -20.06
N GLN A 389 -7.48 18.35 -18.84
CA GLN A 389 -7.83 17.15 -18.09
C GLN A 389 -9.33 17.09 -17.75
N GLU A 390 -9.94 18.22 -17.40
CA GLU A 390 -11.38 18.29 -17.15
C GLU A 390 -12.18 18.04 -18.44
N VAL A 391 -11.75 18.62 -19.57
CA VAL A 391 -12.31 18.36 -20.91
C VAL A 391 -12.19 16.88 -21.27
N ASP A 392 -11.02 16.27 -21.10
CA ASP A 392 -10.78 14.86 -21.40
C ASP A 392 -11.64 13.95 -20.50
N THR A 393 -11.76 14.27 -19.20
CA THR A 393 -12.59 13.52 -18.25
C THR A 393 -14.07 13.58 -18.61
N LEU A 394 -14.55 14.69 -19.19
CA LEU A 394 -15.94 14.87 -19.60
C LEU A 394 -16.22 14.28 -21.00
N LEU A 395 -15.26 14.33 -21.93
CA LEU A 395 -15.40 13.83 -23.30
C LEU A 395 -15.19 12.31 -23.43
N ILE A 396 -14.29 11.70 -22.64
CA ILE A 396 -14.03 10.25 -22.70
C ILE A 396 -15.31 9.42 -22.44
N PRO A 397 -16.17 9.74 -21.46
CA PRO A 397 -17.45 9.06 -21.28
C PRO A 397 -18.43 9.27 -22.45
N GLN A 398 -18.49 10.48 -23.04
CA GLN A 398 -19.42 10.79 -24.14
C GLN A 398 -19.05 10.10 -25.46
N LEU A 399 -17.75 10.02 -25.79
CA LEU A 399 -17.26 9.29 -26.97
C LEU A 399 -17.44 7.76 -26.83
N ASN A 400 -17.34 7.23 -25.61
CA ASN A 400 -17.63 5.81 -25.32
C ASN A 400 -19.13 5.49 -25.36
N LEU A 401 -19.99 6.45 -25.00
CA LEU A 401 -21.45 6.33 -25.17
C LEU A 401 -21.83 6.38 -26.65
N GLU A 402 -21.30 7.30 -27.46
CA GLU A 402 -21.63 7.35 -28.89
C GLU A 402 -21.10 6.15 -29.69
N SER A 403 -19.92 5.62 -29.33
CA SER A 403 -19.36 4.42 -29.99
C SER A 403 -20.06 3.12 -29.58
N SER A 404 -20.64 3.04 -28.37
CA SER A 404 -21.48 1.90 -27.96
C SER A 404 -22.85 1.92 -28.63
N PHE A 405 -23.44 3.11 -28.86
CA PHE A 405 -24.67 3.28 -29.64
C PHE A 405 -24.50 2.94 -31.13
N ARG A 406 -23.33 3.20 -31.73
CA ARG A 406 -23.05 2.82 -33.14
C ARG A 406 -22.72 1.34 -33.36
N ARG A 407 -22.46 0.57 -32.30
CA ARG A 407 -22.23 -0.89 -32.37
C ARG A 407 -23.50 -1.72 -32.12
N THR A 408 -24.61 -1.07 -31.76
CA THR A 408 -25.91 -1.69 -31.49
C THR A 408 -26.97 -1.41 -32.56
N GLN A 409 -26.56 -0.77 -33.66
CA GLN A 409 -27.27 -0.77 -34.95
C GLN A 409 -26.44 -1.58 -35.95
#